data_AF-A0A1C7MTG3-F1
#
_entry.id   AF-A0A1C7MTG3-F1
#
_cell.length_a   1.000
_cell.length_b   1.000
_cell.length_c   1.000
_cell.angle_alpha   90.00
_cell.angle_beta   90.00
_cell.angle_gamma   90.00
#
_symmetry.space_group_name_H-M   'P 1'
#
loop_
_entity.id
_entity.type
_entity.pdbx_description
1 polymer ?
#
loop_
_entity_poly.entity_id
_entity_poly.type
_entity_poly.pdbx_seq_one_letter_code
_entity_poly.pdbx_strand_id
1 'polypeptide(L)'
;MKIRFVCIGLAGSTHDARVFIISPLMEDTSAYFNPYEYILADSAYPCLPRIIPAYRKTLLNGNSDNTRFNQKHSRLRVKVEHCVGLLKTRWMSLRRIRRVIKNETDVAYLSL
;
A
#
# COMPACT_ATOMS: atom_id res chain seq x y z
N MET A 1 7.15 -14.05 -0.65
CA MET A 1 6.54 -12.87 0.00
C MET A 1 5.21 -13.30 0.59
N LYS A 2 4.86 -12.87 1.80
CA LYS A 2 3.61 -13.24 2.47
C LYS A 2 2.74 -12.00 2.65
N ILE A 3 1.48 -12.07 2.27
CA ILE A 3 0.49 -11.02 2.52
C ILE A 3 -0.09 -11.30 3.90
N ARG A 4 0.01 -10.33 4.83
CA ARG A 4 -0.48 -10.47 6.21
C ARG A 4 -1.83 -9.79 6.45
N PHE A 5 -2.15 -8.79 5.63
CA PHE A 5 -3.34 -7.96 5.79
C PHE A 5 -3.79 -7.45 4.42
N VAL A 6 -5.11 -7.38 4.22
CA VAL A 6 -5.74 -6.84 3.01
C VAL A 6 -6.86 -5.91 3.45
N CYS A 7 -6.86 -4.67 2.97
CA CYS A 7 -7.94 -3.71 3.16
C CYS A 7 -8.70 -3.56 1.84
N ILE A 8 -10.03 -3.68 1.89
CA ILE A 8 -10.95 -3.59 0.75
C ILE A 8 -12.10 -2.62 1.06
N GLY A 9 -12.88 -2.24 0.04
CA GLY A 9 -14.07 -1.40 0.20
C GLY A 9 -13.90 0.07 -0.18
N LEU A 10 -12.70 0.47 -0.63
CA LEU A 10 -12.44 1.82 -1.12
C LEU A 10 -12.27 1.84 -2.64
N ALA A 11 -12.65 2.97 -3.24
CA ALA A 11 -12.42 3.22 -4.65
C ALA A 11 -10.91 3.19 -4.95
N GLY A 12 -10.53 2.62 -6.10
CA GLY A 12 -9.14 2.52 -6.52
C GLY A 12 -8.46 3.87 -6.80
N SER A 13 -9.20 4.98 -6.85
CA SER A 13 -8.69 6.34 -6.93
C SER A 13 -8.33 6.95 -5.57
N THR A 14 -8.65 6.26 -4.47
CA THR A 14 -8.35 6.75 -3.12
C THR A 14 -6.85 6.74 -2.87
N HIS A 15 -6.30 7.83 -2.34
CA HIS A 15 -4.88 7.88 -1.97
C HIS A 15 -4.52 6.79 -0.94
N ASP A 16 -3.44 6.05 -1.19
CA ASP A 16 -3.00 4.93 -0.33
C ASP A 16 -2.79 5.35 1.14
N ALA A 17 -2.29 6.57 1.38
CA ALA A 17 -2.14 7.11 2.73
C ALA A 17 -3.49 7.27 3.44
N ARG A 18 -4.55 7.65 2.69
CA ARG A 18 -5.91 7.73 3.22
C ARG A 18 -6.48 6.35 3.50
N VAL A 19 -6.29 5.39 2.59
CA VAL A 19 -6.68 3.98 2.80
C VAL A 19 -6.09 3.44 4.10
N PHE A 20 -4.81 3.72 4.34
CA PHE A 20 -4.14 3.31 5.57
C PHE A 20 -4.75 3.93 6.82
N ILE A 21 -4.98 5.25 6.82
CA ILE A 21 -5.53 5.98 7.97
C ILE A 21 -6.90 5.42 8.39
N ILE A 22 -7.73 5.04 7.42
CA ILE A 22 -9.08 4.51 7.71
C ILE A 22 -9.10 2.99 7.91
N SER A 23 -7.97 2.31 7.74
CA SER A 23 -7.90 0.85 7.88
C SER A 23 -7.89 0.45 9.36
N PRO A 24 -8.41 -0.74 9.71
CA PRO A 24 -8.31 -1.30 11.06
C PRO A 24 -6.87 -1.35 11.61
N LEU A 25 -5.90 -1.39 10.70
CA LEU A 25 -4.48 -1.44 11.03
C LEU A 25 -3.97 -0.15 11.68
N MET A 26 -4.58 1.00 11.39
CA MET A 26 -4.29 2.27 12.09
C MET A 26 -5.11 2.41 13.38
N GLU A 27 -6.34 1.90 13.39
CA GLU A 27 -7.23 1.95 14.54
C GLU A 27 -6.66 1.21 15.76
N ASP A 28 -6.13 0.00 15.55
CA ASP A 28 -5.48 -0.78 16.62
C ASP A 28 -4.12 -1.32 16.17
N THR A 29 -3.13 -0.43 16.04
CA THR A 29 -1.76 -0.85 15.69
C THR A 29 -1.17 -1.88 16.66
N SER A 30 -1.64 -1.96 17.91
CA SER A 30 -1.09 -2.91 18.88
C SER A 30 -1.48 -4.36 18.59
N ALA A 31 -2.67 -4.57 18.03
CA ALA A 31 -3.14 -5.89 17.62
C ALA A 31 -2.41 -6.43 16.37
N TYR A 32 -1.89 -5.55 15.51
CA TYR A 32 -1.25 -5.95 14.24
C TYR A 32 0.28 -5.94 14.27
N PHE A 33 0.91 -5.24 15.21
CA PHE A 33 2.36 -5.07 15.28
C PHE A 33 2.92 -5.52 16.62
N ASN A 34 3.84 -6.49 16.58
CA ASN A 34 4.70 -6.80 17.73
C ASN A 34 5.60 -5.60 18.06
N PRO A 35 6.19 -5.54 19.27
CA PRO A 35 7.24 -4.56 19.58
C PRO A 35 8.32 -4.56 18.48
N TYR A 36 8.71 -3.37 18.05
CA TYR A 36 9.70 -3.13 16.97
C TYR A 36 9.31 -3.55 15.55
N GLU A 37 8.09 -4.02 15.30
CA GLU A 37 7.56 -4.11 13.93
C GLU A 37 7.06 -2.75 13.44
N TYR A 38 7.32 -2.46 12.16
CA TYR A 38 6.90 -1.24 11.48
C TYR A 38 6.73 -1.49 9.97
N ILE A 39 5.98 -0.60 9.31
CA ILE A 39 5.83 -0.56 7.86
C ILE A 39 6.86 0.39 7.28
N LEU A 40 7.58 -0.07 6.26
CA LEU A 40 8.31 0.81 5.35
C LEU A 40 7.34 1.27 4.25
N ALA A 41 7.03 2.56 4.22
CA ALA A 41 5.97 3.12 3.37
C ALA A 41 6.51 4.06 2.28
N ASP A 42 5.68 4.37 1.28
CA ASP A 42 6.02 5.42 0.31
C ASP A 42 6.20 6.77 1.03
N SER A 43 7.00 7.64 0.43
CA SER A 43 7.22 9.04 0.83
C SER A 43 5.94 9.88 0.97
N ALA A 44 4.83 9.45 0.35
CA ALA A 44 3.53 10.09 0.50
C ALA A 44 2.89 9.87 1.89
N TYR A 45 3.33 8.85 2.63
CA TYR A 45 2.79 8.53 3.95
C TYR A 45 3.34 9.46 5.04
N PRO A 46 2.55 9.70 6.11
CA PRO A 46 3.06 10.38 7.29
C PRO A 46 4.08 9.49 8.05
N CYS A 47 5.04 10.13 8.71
CA CYS A 47 5.94 9.45 9.64
C CYS A 47 5.19 9.24 10.98
N LEU A 48 5.00 7.98 11.37
CA LEU A 48 4.25 7.58 12.56
C LEU A 48 5.02 6.49 13.32
N PRO A 49 4.70 6.19 14.60
CA PRO A 49 5.46 5.21 15.40
C PRO A 49 5.63 3.81 14.76
N ARG A 50 4.67 3.39 13.92
CA ARG A 50 4.69 2.12 13.20
C ARG A 50 4.89 2.27 11.69
N ILE A 51 5.19 3.47 11.20
CA ILE A 51 5.34 3.76 9.77
C ILE A 51 6.56 4.63 9.52
N ILE A 52 7.49 4.10 8.74
CA ILE A 52 8.70 4.79 8.33
C ILE A 52 8.59 5.05 6.81
N PRO A 53 8.23 6.27 6.40
CA PRO A 53 8.14 6.62 4.98
C PRO A 53 9.53 6.74 4.35
N ALA A 54 9.61 6.54 3.03
CA ALA A 54 10.80 6.90 2.27
C ALA A 54 11.07 8.41 2.37
N TYR A 55 12.34 8.81 2.38
CA TYR A 55 12.69 10.23 2.40
C TYR A 55 12.26 10.89 1.08
N ARG A 56 11.55 12.01 1.17
CA ARG A 56 11.22 12.84 -0.01
C ARG A 56 12.49 13.47 -0.57
N LYS A 57 12.59 13.53 -1.90
CA LYS A 57 13.68 14.24 -2.57
C LYS A 57 13.41 15.75 -2.46
N THR A 58 14.15 16.44 -1.61
CA THR A 58 14.11 17.91 -1.47
C THR A 58 15.16 18.57 -2.37
N LEU A 59 14.92 19.82 -2.78
CA LEU A 59 15.88 20.63 -3.56
C LEU A 59 17.20 20.87 -2.82
N LEU A 60 17.17 20.84 -1.48
CA LEU A 60 18.34 20.79 -0.62
C LEU A 60 18.85 19.34 -0.63
N ASN A 61 19.83 19.09 -1.47
CA ASN A 61 20.45 17.78 -1.66
C ASN A 61 21.00 17.21 -0.33
N GLY A 62 20.81 15.90 -0.15
CA GLY A 62 22.00 15.05 -0.02
C GLY A 62 22.49 14.69 1.38
N ASN A 63 21.60 14.23 2.27
CA ASN A 63 22.10 13.31 3.29
C ASN A 63 22.40 11.94 2.62
N SER A 64 23.66 11.52 2.65
CA SER A 64 24.13 10.25 2.09
C SER A 64 23.40 9.06 2.74
N ASP A 65 23.04 9.16 4.01
CA ASP A 65 22.30 8.12 4.73
C ASP A 65 20.84 8.02 4.29
N ASN A 66 20.17 9.15 4.04
CA ASN A 66 18.80 9.15 3.48
C ASN A 66 18.79 8.49 2.10
N THR A 67 19.82 8.79 1.29
CA THR A 67 19.98 8.18 -0.03
C THR A 67 20.23 6.69 0.08
N ARG A 68 21.12 6.26 0.99
CA ARG A 68 21.42 4.84 1.25
C ARG A 68 20.19 4.09 1.77
N PHE A 69 19.40 4.71 2.64
CA PHE A 69 18.14 4.17 3.13
C PHE A 69 17.15 4.00 1.98
N ASN A 70 16.90 5.05 1.19
CA ASN A 70 15.98 4.99 0.05
C ASN A 70 16.42 3.98 -1.01
N GLN A 71 17.72 3.81 -1.27
CA GLN A 71 18.23 2.78 -2.17
C GLN A 71 17.89 1.37 -1.66
N LYS A 72 18.12 1.08 -0.38
CA LYS A 72 17.74 -0.22 0.22
C LYS A 72 16.23 -0.42 0.22
N HIS A 73 15.47 0.63 0.55
CA HIS A 73 14.02 0.61 0.56
C HIS A 73 13.45 0.34 -0.84
N SER A 74 13.97 1.00 -1.88
CA SER A 74 13.56 0.78 -3.28
C SER A 74 13.76 -0.68 -3.72
N ARG A 75 14.87 -1.33 -3.32
CA ARG A 75 15.08 -2.76 -3.61
C ARG A 75 14.02 -3.66 -2.97
N LEU A 76 13.54 -3.33 -1.78
CA LEU A 76 12.43 -4.05 -1.14
C LEU A 76 11.11 -3.82 -1.87
N ARG A 77 10.85 -2.58 -2.30
CA ARG A 77 9.65 -2.23 -3.09
C ARG A 77 9.55 -3.02 -4.38
N VAL A 78 10.66 -3.25 -5.09
CA VAL A 78 10.67 -4.07 -6.32
C VAL A 78 10.06 -5.46 -6.06
N LYS A 79 10.37 -6.09 -4.92
CA LYS A 79 9.77 -7.38 -4.56
C LYS A 79 8.27 -7.27 -4.30
N VAL A 80 7.84 -6.17 -3.67
CA VAL A 80 6.41 -5.90 -3.41
C VAL A 80 5.64 -5.69 -4.70
N GLU A 81 6.15 -4.84 -5.58
CA GLU A 81 5.56 -4.53 -6.88
C GLU A 81 5.50 -5.77 -7.78
N HIS A 82 6.55 -6.60 -7.79
CA HIS A 82 6.54 -7.86 -8.51
C HIS A 82 5.46 -8.81 -7.96
N CYS A 83 5.33 -8.93 -6.64
CA CYS A 83 4.28 -9.73 -6.03
C CYS A 83 2.89 -9.23 -6.42
N VAL A 84 2.61 -7.92 -6.32
CA VAL A 84 1.35 -7.31 -6.76
C VAL A 84 1.11 -7.53 -8.26
N GLY A 85 2.15 -7.44 -9.08
CA GLY A 85 2.09 -7.74 -10.52
C GLY A 85 1.67 -9.18 -10.81
N LEU A 86 2.20 -10.15 -10.05
CA LEU A 86 1.80 -11.56 -10.15
C LEU A 86 0.33 -11.74 -9.73
N LEU A 87 -0.13 -11.08 -8.66
CA LEU A 87 -1.55 -11.12 -8.26
C LEU A 87 -2.44 -10.57 -9.38
N LYS A 88 -2.10 -9.41 -9.95
CA LYS A 88 -2.83 -8.77 -11.05
C LYS A 88 -2.84 -9.62 -12.33
N THR A 89 -1.79 -10.40 -12.56
CA THR A 89 -1.69 -11.31 -13.72
C THR A 89 -2.55 -12.55 -13.52
N ARG A 90 -2.55 -13.11 -12.30
CA ARG A 90 -3.37 -14.27 -11.95
C ARG A 90 -4.86 -13.94 -11.88
N TRP A 91 -5.22 -12.82 -11.27
CA TRP A 91 -6.60 -12.34 -11.13
C TRP A 91 -6.80 -11.08 -11.96
N MET A 92 -7.26 -11.27 -13.20
CA MET A 92 -7.46 -10.17 -14.15
C MET A 92 -8.48 -9.12 -13.67
N SER A 93 -9.38 -9.48 -12.75
CA SER A 93 -10.30 -8.55 -12.09
C SER A 93 -9.57 -7.43 -11.32
N LEU A 94 -8.37 -7.71 -10.79
CA LEU A 94 -7.54 -6.73 -10.08
C LEU A 94 -6.85 -5.72 -11.00
N ARG A 95 -6.79 -5.99 -12.32
CA ARG A 95 -6.28 -5.02 -13.30
C ARG A 95 -7.34 -4.02 -13.68
N ARG A 96 -8.51 -4.53 -14.06
CA ARG A 96 -9.68 -3.75 -14.45
C ARG A 96 -10.86 -4.70 -14.52
N ILE A 97 -11.98 -4.29 -13.94
CA ILE A 97 -13.26 -4.94 -14.17
C ILE A 97 -13.64 -4.67 -15.64
N ARG A 98 -13.72 -5.73 -16.46
CA ARG A 98 -14.01 -5.61 -17.90
C ARG A 98 -15.50 -5.37 -18.19
N ARG A 99 -16.34 -5.42 -17.17
CA ARG A 99 -17.79 -5.21 -17.27
C ARG A 99 -18.10 -3.74 -17.01
N VAL A 100 -18.85 -3.13 -17.92
CA VAL A 100 -19.43 -1.80 -17.69
C VAL A 100 -20.58 -1.97 -16.70
N ILE A 101 -20.50 -1.27 -15.57
CA ILE A 101 -21.55 -1.26 -14.56
C ILE A 101 -22.61 -0.27 -15.05
N LYS A 102 -23.79 -0.76 -15.42
CA LYS A 102 -24.88 0.09 -15.93
C LYS A 102 -25.99 0.31 -14.91
N ASN A 103 -26.15 -0.61 -13.96
CA ASN A 103 -27.24 -0.62 -12.99
C ASN A 103 -26.80 -1.25 -11.66
N GLU A 104 -27.65 -1.11 -10.64
CA GLU A 104 -27.41 -1.65 -9.30
C GLU A 104 -27.27 -3.18 -9.28
N THR A 105 -27.93 -3.87 -10.22
CA THR A 105 -27.79 -5.31 -10.42
C THR A 105 -26.40 -5.72 -10.90
N ASP A 106 -25.77 -4.93 -11.77
CA ASP A 106 -24.36 -5.14 -12.15
C ASP A 106 -23.41 -4.94 -10.96
N VAL A 107 -23.72 -4.01 -10.05
CA VAL A 107 -22.95 -3.81 -8.81
C VAL A 107 -23.10 -5.02 -7.89
N ALA A 108 -24.34 -5.48 -7.63
CA ALA A 108 -24.61 -6.61 -6.76
C ALA A 108 -23.90 -7.90 -7.20
N TYR A 109 -23.76 -8.11 -8.52
CA TYR A 109 -23.05 -9.26 -9.08
C TYR A 109 -21.54 -9.22 -8.87
N LEU A 110 -20.97 -8.02 -8.65
CA LEU A 110 -19.54 -7.81 -8.36
C LEU A 110 -19.23 -7.84 -6.85
N SER A 111 -20.27 -7.82 -6.01
CA SER A 111 -20.19 -7.84 -4.54
C SER A 111 -20.20 -9.25 -3.94
N LEU A 112 -20.37 -10.30 -4.76
CA LEU A 112 -20.33 -11.73 -4.41
C LEU A 112 -18.92 -12.30 -4.60
#